data_AF-A0A918X577-F1
#
_entry.id   AF-A0A918X577-F1
#
_cell.length_a   1.000
_cell.length_b   1.000
_cell.length_c   1.000
_cell.angle_alpha   90.00
_cell.angle_beta   90.00
_cell.angle_gamma   90.00
#
_symmetry.space_group_name_H-M   'P 1'
#
loop_
_entity.id
_entity.type
_entity.pdbx_description
1 polymer ?
#
loop_
_entity_poly.entity_id
_entity_poly.type
_entity_poly.pdbx_seq_one_letter_code
_entity_poly.pdbx_strand_id
1 'polypeptide(L)' 'MKLLQQIALIACGQRENKTHSCAACASKAPALLRIASTGALNALAAAICGAHHSACQDCRHKARTIIDETMETPCTV' A
#
# COMPACT_ATOMS: atom_id res chain seq x y z
N MET A 1 14.75 -3.24 -0.80
CA MET A 1 13.71 -3.89 -1.63
C MET A 1 12.57 -4.55 -0.84
N LYS A 2 12.72 -4.87 0.46
CA LYS A 2 11.64 -5.48 1.28
C LYS A 2 10.37 -4.62 1.39
N LEU A 3 10.50 -3.30 1.54
CA LEU A 3 9.34 -2.40 1.70
C LEU A 3 8.39 -2.41 0.51
N LEU A 4 8.90 -2.40 -0.74
CA LEU A 4 8.05 -2.47 -1.93
C LEU A 4 7.26 -3.79 -2.02
N GLN A 5 7.88 -4.90 -1.62
CA GLN A 5 7.23 -6.20 -1.62
C GLN A 5 6.14 -6.29 -0.55
N GLN A 6 6.39 -5.69 0.61
CA GLN A 6 5.42 -5.60 1.71
C GLN A 6 4.23 -4.69 1.35
N ILE A 7 4.49 -3.52 0.76
CA ILE A 7 3.45 -2.62 0.24
C ILE A 7 2.60 -3.31 -0.82
N ALA A 8 3.24 -4.03 -1.75
CA ALA A 8 2.53 -4.81 -2.76
C ALA A 8 1.63 -5.87 -2.12
N LEU A 9 2.11 -6.55 -1.06
CA LEU A 9 1.37 -7.59 -0.36
C LEU A 9 0.16 -7.03 0.37
N ILE A 10 0.34 -5.94 1.13
CA ILE A 10 -0.73 -5.25 1.84
C ILE A 10 -1.81 -4.80 0.85
N ALA A 11 -1.41 -4.11 -0.23
CA ALA A 11 -2.33 -3.62 -1.26
C ALA A 11 -3.09 -4.75 -1.97
N CYS A 12 -2.45 -5.92 -2.15
CA CYS A 12 -3.08 -7.11 -2.73
C CYS A 12 -4.06 -7.80 -1.78
N GLY A 13 -4.23 -7.30 -0.56
CA GLY A 13 -5.05 -7.92 0.49
C GLY A 13 -4.31 -9.08 1.14
N GLN A 14 -3.25 -8.73 1.88
CA GLN A 14 -2.50 -9.65 2.73
C GLN A 14 -3.46 -10.46 3.62
N ARG A 15 -3.20 -11.77 3.71
CA ARG A 15 -3.87 -12.75 4.55
C ARG A 15 -2.81 -13.71 5.08
N GLU A 16 -3.08 -14.40 6.18
CA GLU A 16 -2.22 -15.42 6.77
C GLU A 16 -1.65 -16.43 5.75
N ASN A 17 -2.45 -16.84 4.76
CA ASN A 17 -2.04 -17.78 3.71
C ASN A 17 -1.51 -17.10 2.42
N LYS A 18 -1.39 -15.77 2.40
CA LYS A 18 -0.96 -15.01 1.22
C LYS A 18 0.36 -14.29 1.50
N THR A 19 1.44 -14.89 1.03
CA THR A 19 2.81 -14.39 1.16
C THR A 19 3.30 -13.64 -0.09
N HIS A 20 2.57 -13.73 -1.21
CA HIS A 20 2.92 -13.06 -2.47
C HIS A 20 1.79 -12.16 -2.99
N SER A 21 2.18 -10.99 -3.49
CA SER A 21 1.30 -10.10 -4.26
C SER A 21 1.19 -10.56 -5.72
N CYS A 22 0.06 -10.30 -6.37
CA CYS A 22 -0.04 -10.48 -7.83
C CYS A 22 0.86 -9.46 -8.56
N ALA A 23 1.19 -9.74 -9.83
CA ALA A 23 2.03 -8.87 -10.64
C ALA A 23 1.48 -7.43 -10.77
N ALA A 24 0.15 -7.27 -10.79
CA ALA A 24 -0.49 -5.96 -10.85
C ALA A 24 -0.33 -5.14 -9.56
N CYS A 25 -0.30 -5.78 -8.39
CA CYS A 25 -0.04 -5.07 -7.13
C CYS A 25 1.46 -4.78 -6.96
N ALA A 26 2.32 -5.69 -7.41
CA ALA A 26 3.77 -5.47 -7.43
C ALA A 26 4.16 -4.27 -8.30
N SER A 27 3.57 -4.13 -9.49
CA SER A 27 3.86 -3.00 -10.39
C SER A 27 3.37 -1.66 -9.84
N LYS A 28 2.32 -1.64 -9.02
CA LYS A 28 1.79 -0.43 -8.37
C LYS A 28 2.58 0.00 -7.13
N ALA A 29 3.32 -0.91 -6.49
CA ALA A 29 3.97 -0.66 -5.21
C ALA A 29 4.88 0.59 -5.18
N PRO A 30 5.68 0.92 -6.21
CA PRO A 30 6.48 2.15 -6.21
C PRO A 30 5.63 3.43 -6.26
N ALA A 31 4.47 3.39 -6.92
CA ALA A 31 3.53 4.51 -6.91
C ALA A 31 2.84 4.64 -5.54
N LEU A 32 2.43 3.51 -4.96
CA LEU A 32 1.81 3.48 -3.63
C LEU A 32 2.77 4.00 -2.55
N LEU A 33 4.05 3.60 -2.59
CA LEU A 33 5.06 4.09 -1.65
C LEU A 33 5.21 5.62 -1.74
N ARG A 34 5.31 6.19 -2.94
CA ARG A 34 5.40 7.65 -3.12
C ARG A 34 4.21 8.40 -2.53
N ILE A 35 3.00 7.86 -2.68
CA ILE A 35 1.79 8.46 -2.10
C ILE A 35 1.77 8.26 -0.57
N ALA A 36 2.23 7.12 -0.08
CA ALA A 36 2.32 6.85 1.35
C ALA A 36 3.30 7.79 2.05
N SER A 37 4.44 8.12 1.41
CA SER A 37 5.43 9.06 1.94
C SER A 37 4.89 10.49 2.12
N THR A 38 3.79 10.86 1.46
CA THR A 38 3.14 12.17 1.68
C THR A 38 2.08 12.14 2.78
N GLY A 39 1.76 10.96 3.33
CA GLY A 39 0.69 10.78 4.31
C GLY A 39 -0.73 10.92 3.72
N ALA A 40 -0.88 10.97 2.40
CA ALA A 40 -2.16 11.18 1.73
C ALA A 40 -3.04 9.91 1.73
N LEU A 41 -3.63 9.60 2.89
CA LEU A 41 -4.45 8.39 3.11
C LEU A 41 -5.55 8.19 2.07
N ASN A 42 -6.31 9.24 1.75
CA ASN A 42 -7.42 9.15 0.80
C ASN A 42 -6.94 8.88 -0.63
N ALA A 43 -5.84 9.52 -1.05
CA ALA A 43 -5.25 9.31 -2.36
C ALA A 43 -4.66 7.90 -2.49
N LEU A 44 -4.02 7.42 -1.42
CA LEU A 44 -3.47 6.07 -1.36
C LEU A 44 -4.59 5.02 -1.42
N ALA A 45 -5.64 5.20 -0.63
CA ALA A 45 -6.79 4.30 -0.62
C ALA A 45 -7.47 4.24 -2.00
N ALA A 46 -7.60 5.37 -2.70
CA ALA A 46 -8.14 5.42 -4.06
C ALA A 46 -7.24 4.66 -5.06
N ALA A 47 -5.91 4.84 -4.97
CA ALA A 47 -4.94 4.15 -5.82
C ALA A 47 -4.96 2.62 -5.61
N ILE A 48 -5.19 2.15 -4.38
CA ILE A 48 -5.34 0.73 -4.05
C ILE A 48 -6.68 0.20 -4.58
N CYS A 49 -7.78 0.93 -4.31
CA CYS A 49 -9.13 0.53 -4.67
C CYS A 49 -9.36 0.51 -6.19
N GLY A 50 -8.60 1.30 -6.95
CA GLY A 50 -8.79 1.47 -8.39
C GLY A 50 -10.08 2.21 -8.75
N ALA A 51 -10.68 2.93 -7.78
CA ALA A 51 -11.95 3.64 -7.95
C ALA A 51 -11.74 5.16 -7.92
N HIS A 52 -12.42 5.88 -8.81
CA HIS A 52 -12.30 7.33 -8.97
C HIS A 52 -13.14 8.17 -7.99
N HIS A 53 -14.02 7.55 -7.20
CA HIS A 53 -15.04 8.28 -6.43
C HIS A 53 -14.80 8.19 -4.92
N SER A 54 -14.63 6.98 -4.38
CA SER A 54 -14.38 6.77 -2.96
C SER A 54 -13.84 5.36 -2.71
N ALA A 55 -12.78 5.25 -1.93
CA ALA A 55 -12.19 3.95 -1.59
C ALA A 55 -13.05 3.22 -0.56
N CYS A 56 -13.22 1.91 -0.74
CA CYS A 56 -13.90 1.07 0.24
C CYS A 56 -13.15 1.08 1.58
N GLN A 57 -13.85 0.73 2.66
CA GLN A 57 -13.27 0.75 4.01
C GLN A 57 -12.03 -0.18 4.11
N ASP A 58 -12.05 -1.31 3.43
CA ASP A 58 -10.93 -2.25 3.38
C ASP A 58 -9.69 -1.62 2.70
N CYS A 59 -9.87 -0.90 1.59
CA CYS A 59 -8.76 -0.18 0.93
C CYS A 59 -8.23 0.99 1.77
N ARG A 60 -9.09 1.65 2.55
CA ARG A 60 -8.68 2.67 3.53
C ARG A 60 -7.85 2.06 4.66
N HIS A 61 -8.24 0.88 5.14
CA HIS A 61 -7.48 0.15 6.16
C HIS A 61 -6.09 -0.25 5.63
N LYS A 62 -6.02 -0.82 4.42
CA LYS A 62 -4.73 -1.15 3.76
C LYS A 62 -3.84 0.08 3.58
N ALA A 63 -4.44 1.21 3.16
CA ALA A 63 -3.72 2.47 3.00
C ALA A 63 -3.13 2.96 4.33
N ARG A 64 -3.88 2.86 5.43
CA ARG A 64 -3.40 3.20 6.77
C ARG A 64 -2.18 2.36 7.13
N THR A 65 -2.30 1.04 7.02
CA THR A 65 -1.19 0.10 7.30
C THR A 65 0.05 0.42 6.46
N ILE A 66 -0.11 0.73 5.17
CA ILE A 66 1.03 1.08 4.31
C ILE A 66 1.71 2.38 4.78
N ILE A 67 0.95 3.38 5.21
CA ILE A 67 1.52 4.64 5.73
C ILE A 67 2.28 4.37 7.02
N ASP A 68 1.69 3.63 7.96
CA ASP A 68 2.32 3.30 9.23
C ASP A 68 3.65 2.55 8.99
N GLU A 69 3.65 1.51 8.16
CA GLU A 69 4.87 0.77 7.77
C GLU A 69 5.93 1.64 7.08
N THR A 70 5.49 2.61 6.27
CA THR A 70 6.38 3.55 5.59
C THR A 70 7.04 4.52 6.57
N MET A 71 6.31 4.94 7.62
CA MET A 71 6.81 5.85 8.65
C MET A 71 7.64 5.14 9.73
N GLU A 72 7.33 3.87 10.01
CA GLU A 72 8.08 3.01 10.94
C GLU A 72 9.38 2.47 10.33
N THR A 73 9.53 2.48 9.01
CA THR A 73 10.81 2.16 8.37
C THR A 73 11.75 3.36 8.53
N PRO A 74 12.75 3.33 9.44
CA PRO A 74 13.68 4.44 9.55
C PRO A 74 14.42 4.60 8.22
N CYS A 75 14.47 5.83 7.71
CA CYS A 75 15.36 6.20 6.60
C CYS A 75 16.78 5.78 6.98
N THR A 76 17.24 4.64 6.47
CA THR A 76 18.64 4.28 6.51
C THR A 76 19.30 5.10 5.41
N VAL A 77 19.88 6.22 5.84
CA VAL A 77 20.75 7.12 5.08
C VAL A 77 21.88 6.38 4.39
#